data_AF-N1UB74-F1
#
_entry.id   AF-N1UB74-F1
#
_cell.length_a   1.000
_cell.length_b   1.000
_cell.length_c   1.000
_cell.angle_alpha   90.00
_cell.angle_beta   90.00
_cell.angle_gamma   90.00
#
_symmetry.space_group_name_H-M   'P 1'
#
loop_
_entity.id
_entity.type
_entity.pdbx_description
1 polymer ?
#
loop_
_entity_poly.entity_id
_entity_poly.type
_entity_poly.pdbx_seq_one_letter_code
_entity_poly.pdbx_strand_id
1 'polypeptide(L)'
;MKSETVFVRGEKMKKEVQYSPAQKAVIEEKSRFVQVVAAAGSGKTSTMVGIIERILVENLFPEESILVLTFSRKAAGEISDRIQRSTEKNSIRVQTFHAYCLYVLGRWHPRFIAQKPKILPLEEKNQFYREFLKKERNKIGGIPYELFWAENIPYIRENFAELKKISNSLIKNTKRRMVF
;
A
#
# COMPACT_ATOMS: atom_id res chain seq x y z
N MET A 1 -9.55 -26.56 30.35
CA MET A 1 -10.56 -27.50 30.89
C MET A 1 -11.93 -27.01 30.42
N LYS A 2 -12.62 -27.85 29.63
CA LYS A 2 -13.99 -27.75 29.08
C LYS A 2 -14.35 -26.48 28.27
N SER A 3 -14.27 -26.62 26.95
CA SER A 3 -15.03 -25.82 25.98
C SER A 3 -16.45 -26.40 25.90
N GLU A 4 -17.45 -25.68 26.40
CA GLU A 4 -18.86 -26.04 26.25
C GLU A 4 -19.39 -25.49 24.92
N THR A 5 -19.89 -26.41 24.09
CA THR A 5 -20.57 -26.09 22.83
C THR A 5 -22.04 -25.87 23.13
N VAL A 6 -22.51 -24.62 23.06
CA VAL A 6 -23.94 -24.29 23.14
C VAL A 6 -24.54 -24.32 21.74
N PHE A 7 -25.56 -25.15 21.53
CA PHE A 7 -26.31 -25.25 20.28
C PHE A 7 -27.63 -24.48 20.39
N VAL A 8 -27.84 -23.49 19.51
CA VAL A 8 -29.19 -22.97 19.20
C VAL A 8 -29.28 -22.71 17.70
N ARG A 9 -30.26 -23.37 17.05
CA ARG A 9 -30.80 -23.14 15.69
C ARG A 9 -29.79 -22.99 14.53
N GLY A 10 -29.42 -24.12 13.93
CA GLY A 10 -29.37 -24.33 12.47
C GLY A 10 -28.43 -23.52 11.57
N GLU A 11 -27.84 -22.42 12.02
CA GLU A 11 -26.90 -21.61 11.25
C GLU A 11 -25.49 -21.79 11.83
N LYS A 12 -24.49 -21.97 10.95
CA LYS A 12 -23.08 -22.04 11.37
C LYS A 12 -22.73 -20.73 12.07
N MET A 13 -22.63 -20.74 13.41
CA MET A 13 -22.13 -19.57 14.14
C MET A 13 -20.73 -19.22 13.64
N LYS A 14 -20.58 -18.01 13.09
CA LYS A 14 -19.28 -17.37 12.89
C LYS A 14 -18.55 -17.42 14.23
N LYS A 15 -17.32 -17.90 14.22
CA LYS A 15 -16.48 -17.94 15.42
C LYS A 15 -16.37 -16.52 15.96
N GLU A 16 -17.02 -16.26 17.09
CA GLU A 16 -17.08 -14.93 17.68
C GLU A 16 -15.64 -14.48 17.98
N VAL A 17 -15.23 -13.35 17.38
CA VAL A 17 -13.87 -12.85 17.55
C VAL A 17 -13.73 -12.32 18.97
N GLN A 18 -12.97 -13.03 19.80
CA GLN A 18 -12.74 -12.61 21.17
C GLN A 18 -11.70 -11.48 21.21
N TYR A 19 -12.18 -10.24 21.39
CA TYR A 19 -11.33 -9.06 21.58
C TYR A 19 -10.80 -8.96 23.02
N SER A 20 -9.53 -8.58 23.18
CA SER A 20 -8.97 -8.27 24.50
C SER A 20 -9.61 -7.00 25.10
N PRO A 21 -9.52 -6.77 26.42
CA PRO A 21 -10.06 -5.56 27.04
C PRO A 21 -9.56 -4.26 26.40
N ALA A 22 -8.28 -4.20 26.03
CA ALA A 22 -7.71 -3.04 25.34
C ALA A 22 -8.27 -2.86 23.92
N GLN A 23 -8.50 -3.96 23.19
CA GLN A 23 -9.11 -3.89 21.87
C GLN A 23 -10.57 -3.45 21.95
N LYS A 24 -11.33 -3.96 22.93
CA LYS A 24 -12.72 -3.54 23.18
C LYS A 24 -12.80 -2.05 23.49
N ALA A 25 -11.93 -1.54 24.38
CA ALA A 25 -11.87 -0.12 24.69
C ALA A 25 -11.64 0.74 23.43
N VAL A 26 -10.76 0.31 22.52
CA VAL A 26 -10.53 1.00 21.24
C VAL A 26 -11.74 0.90 20.30
N ILE A 27 -12.41 -0.26 20.25
CA ILE A 27 -13.59 -0.48 19.40
C ILE A 27 -14.78 0.36 19.89
N GLU A 28 -14.97 0.46 21.21
CA GLU A 28 -16.08 1.17 21.86
C GLU A 28 -15.85 2.68 21.99
N GLU A 29 -14.65 3.17 21.70
CA GLU A 29 -14.31 4.59 21.69
C GLU A 29 -15.27 5.38 20.77
N LYS A 30 -15.71 6.55 21.24
CA LYS A 30 -16.71 7.40 20.55
C LYS A 30 -16.12 8.72 20.08
N SER A 31 -14.87 8.99 20.42
CA SER A 31 -14.14 10.18 19.98
C SER A 31 -14.06 10.24 18.45
N ARG A 32 -14.23 11.45 17.90
CA ARG A 32 -14.16 11.71 16.45
C ARG A 32 -12.78 11.35 15.87
N PHE A 33 -11.73 11.52 16.66
CA PHE A 33 -10.35 11.22 16.26
C PHE A 33 -9.74 10.29 17.30
N VAL A 34 -9.19 9.18 16.84
CA VAL A 34 -8.59 8.15 17.69
C VAL A 34 -7.22 7.78 17.12
N GLN A 35 -6.18 7.83 17.95
CA GLN A 35 -4.87 7.31 17.62
C GLN A 35 -4.62 6.03 18.43
N VAL A 36 -4.35 4.93 17.72
CA VAL A 36 -4.06 3.64 18.35
C VAL A 36 -2.57 3.33 18.18
N VAL A 37 -1.83 3.36 19.29
CA VAL A 37 -0.42 2.96 19.34
C VAL A 37 -0.34 1.49 19.73
N ALA A 38 0.29 0.68 18.89
CA ALA A 38 0.20 -0.78 19.01
C ALA A 38 1.46 -1.50 18.49
N ALA A 39 2.00 -2.38 19.34
CA ALA A 39 3.17 -3.21 19.01
C ALA A 39 2.88 -4.19 17.85
N ALA A 40 3.94 -4.73 17.23
CA ALA A 40 3.78 -5.81 16.27
C ALA A 40 3.05 -7.01 16.91
N GLY A 41 2.17 -7.67 16.15
CA GLY A 41 1.41 -8.82 16.65
C GLY A 41 0.25 -8.50 17.60
N SER A 42 0.04 -7.26 18.04
CA SER A 42 -1.01 -6.89 19.02
C SER A 42 -2.45 -6.88 18.48
N GLY A 43 -2.69 -7.44 17.28
CA GLY A 43 -4.03 -7.49 16.70
C GLY A 43 -4.55 -6.19 16.08
N LYS A 44 -3.68 -5.24 15.68
CA LYS A 44 -4.07 -3.96 15.04
C LYS A 44 -5.15 -4.11 13.97
N THR A 45 -4.93 -5.02 13.02
CA THR A 45 -5.86 -5.26 11.92
C THR A 45 -7.20 -5.79 12.43
N SER A 46 -7.19 -6.73 13.39
CA SER A 46 -8.41 -7.26 13.99
C SER A 46 -9.20 -6.18 14.72
N THR A 47 -8.52 -5.30 15.47
CA THR A 47 -9.16 -4.17 16.16
C THR A 47 -9.82 -3.21 15.17
N MET A 48 -9.16 -2.90 14.06
CA MET A 48 -9.72 -2.06 13.00
C MET A 48 -10.95 -2.71 12.34
N VAL A 49 -10.93 -4.03 12.11
CA VAL A 49 -12.10 -4.76 11.60
C VAL A 49 -13.25 -4.68 12.62
N GLY A 50 -12.97 -4.84 13.91
CA GLY A 50 -13.96 -4.67 14.99
C GLY A 50 -14.57 -3.27 15.06
N ILE A 51 -13.80 -2.22 14.78
CA ILE A 51 -14.33 -0.85 14.67
C ILE A 51 -15.35 -0.77 13.52
N ILE A 52 -15.03 -1.34 12.36
CA ILE A 52 -15.92 -1.33 11.19
C ILE A 52 -17.18 -2.16 11.46
N GLU A 53 -17.04 -3.36 12.06
CA GLU A 53 -18.16 -4.18 12.50
C GLU A 53 -19.12 -3.38 13.37
N ARG A 54 -18.59 -2.69 14.39
CA ARG A 54 -19.38 -1.87 15.30
C ARG A 54 -20.10 -0.75 14.57
N ILE A 55 -19.40 0.01 13.71
CA ILE A 55 -20.00 1.09 12.92
C ILE A 55 -21.19 0.58 12.11
N LEU A 56 -21.07 -0.61 11.51
CA LEU A 56 -22.12 -1.22 10.69
C LEU A 56 -23.28 -1.76 11.52
N VAL A 57 -23.00 -2.49 12.60
CA VAL A 57 -24.03 -3.07 13.48
C VAL A 57 -24.84 -1.97 14.18
N GLU A 58 -24.18 -0.92 14.66
CA GLU A 58 -24.81 0.23 15.32
C GLU A 58 -25.39 1.24 14.32
N ASN A 59 -25.23 1.04 13.00
CA ASN A 59 -25.65 1.96 11.95
C ASN A 59 -25.17 3.41 12.16
N LEU A 60 -23.93 3.59 12.63
CA LEU A 60 -23.40 4.92 12.96
C LEU A 60 -23.13 5.77 11.72
N PHE A 61 -22.74 5.13 10.61
CA PHE A 61 -22.44 5.80 9.35
C PHE A 61 -22.85 4.92 8.15
N PRO A 62 -23.23 5.51 7.00
CA PRO A 62 -23.46 4.76 5.77
C PRO A 62 -22.21 3.99 5.34
N GLU A 63 -22.39 2.78 4.81
CA GLU A 63 -21.29 1.90 4.42
C GLU A 63 -20.34 2.57 3.41
N GLU A 64 -20.92 3.35 2.48
CA GLU A 64 -20.20 4.04 1.41
C GLU A 64 -19.31 5.19 1.91
N SER A 65 -19.54 5.65 3.15
CA SER A 65 -18.74 6.69 3.79
C SER A 65 -17.48 6.15 4.47
N ILE A 66 -17.36 4.83 4.61
CA ILE A 66 -16.23 4.18 5.28
C ILE A 66 -15.09 3.98 4.27
N LEU A 67 -13.91 4.52 4.60
CA LEU A 67 -12.68 4.37 3.83
C LEU A 67 -11.58 3.81 4.73
N VAL A 68 -10.94 2.73 4.27
CA VAL A 68 -9.74 2.18 4.90
C VAL A 68 -8.54 2.35 3.97
N LEU A 69 -7.49 2.99 4.48
CA LEU A 69 -6.24 3.24 3.74
C LEU A 69 -5.07 2.43 4.31
N THR A 70 -4.24 1.91 3.43
CA THR A 70 -3.00 1.21 3.79
C THR A 70 -1.88 1.45 2.77
N PHE A 71 -0.67 0.99 3.08
CA PHE A 71 0.50 1.23 2.22
C PHE A 71 0.69 0.16 1.13
N SER A 72 0.27 -1.09 1.37
CA SER A 72 0.52 -2.19 0.46
C SER A 72 -0.75 -2.79 -0.13
N ARG A 73 -0.67 -3.24 -1.39
CA ARG A 73 -1.78 -3.93 -2.06
C ARG A 73 -2.17 -5.23 -1.34
N LYS A 74 -1.16 -5.95 -0.83
CA LYS A 74 -1.36 -7.17 -0.04
C LYS A 74 -2.17 -6.88 1.22
N ALA A 75 -1.81 -5.85 1.99
CA ALA A 75 -2.57 -5.48 3.18
C ALA A 75 -3.99 -5.04 2.83
N ALA A 76 -4.18 -4.30 1.72
CA ALA A 76 -5.52 -3.88 1.29
C ALA A 76 -6.41 -5.10 1.00
N GLY A 77 -5.89 -6.10 0.27
CA GLY A 77 -6.60 -7.36 0.02
C GLY A 77 -6.93 -8.12 1.31
N GLU A 78 -5.93 -8.32 2.17
CA GLU A 78 -6.13 -9.04 3.44
C GLU A 78 -7.15 -8.35 4.37
N ILE A 79 -7.13 -7.02 4.43
CA ILE A 79 -8.11 -6.23 5.21
C ILE A 79 -9.50 -6.38 4.60
N SER A 80 -9.62 -6.23 3.28
CA SER A 80 -10.88 -6.37 2.55
C SER A 80 -11.51 -7.74 2.81
N ASP A 81 -10.73 -8.82 2.67
CA ASP A 81 -11.18 -10.19 2.93
C ASP A 81 -11.66 -10.38 4.37
N ARG A 82 -10.97 -9.79 5.35
CA ARG A 82 -11.35 -9.88 6.76
C ARG A 82 -12.66 -9.16 7.04
N ILE A 83 -12.84 -7.95 6.50
CA ILE A 83 -14.09 -7.19 6.63
C ILE A 83 -15.23 -7.97 5.98
N GLN A 84 -15.05 -8.46 4.75
CA GLN A 84 -16.05 -9.26 4.06
C GLN A 84 -16.44 -10.51 4.85
N ARG A 85 -15.46 -11.28 5.36
CA ARG A 85 -15.75 -12.49 6.14
C ARG A 85 -16.51 -12.17 7.42
N SER A 86 -16.21 -11.06 8.08
CA SER A 86 -16.83 -10.75 9.35
C SER A 86 -18.21 -10.11 9.20
N THR A 87 -18.35 -9.18 8.27
CA THR A 87 -19.55 -8.34 8.10
C THR A 87 -20.49 -8.81 6.99
N GLU A 88 -20.02 -9.70 6.11
CA GLU A 88 -20.69 -10.06 4.83
C GLU A 88 -20.90 -8.87 3.87
N LYS A 89 -20.27 -7.72 4.14
CA LYS A 89 -20.33 -6.53 3.30
C LYS A 89 -19.14 -6.45 2.36
N ASN A 90 -19.43 -6.20 1.08
CA ASN A 90 -18.44 -6.02 0.01
C ASN A 90 -18.29 -4.55 -0.42
N SER A 91 -19.11 -3.66 0.15
CA SER A 91 -19.23 -2.23 -0.19
C SER A 91 -18.11 -1.38 0.41
N ILE A 92 -17.46 -1.85 1.48
CA ILE A 92 -16.46 -1.07 2.22
C ILE A 92 -15.22 -0.83 1.38
N ARG A 93 -14.86 0.44 1.19
CA ARG A 93 -13.71 0.81 0.35
C ARG A 93 -12.41 0.61 1.12
N VAL A 94 -11.66 -0.43 0.75
CA VAL A 94 -10.30 -0.68 1.24
C VAL A 94 -9.31 -0.46 0.10
N GLN A 95 -8.41 0.53 0.24
CA GLN A 95 -7.49 0.90 -0.83
C GLN A 95 -6.10 1.23 -0.30
N THR A 96 -5.11 1.19 -1.19
CA THR A 96 -3.83 1.84 -0.89
C THR A 96 -3.96 3.35 -1.06
N PHE A 97 -3.07 4.12 -0.44
CA PHE A 97 -2.99 5.57 -0.67
C PHE A 97 -2.92 5.91 -2.17
N HIS A 98 -2.04 5.26 -2.92
CA HIS A 98 -1.91 5.50 -4.37
C HIS A 98 -3.19 5.19 -5.15
N ALA A 99 -3.86 4.07 -4.84
CA ALA A 99 -5.11 3.70 -5.50
C ALA A 99 -6.22 4.71 -5.20
N TYR A 100 -6.32 5.15 -3.95
CA TYR A 100 -7.30 6.15 -3.53
C TYR A 100 -7.04 7.51 -4.16
N CYS A 101 -5.79 7.99 -4.19
CA CYS A 101 -5.44 9.23 -4.86
C CYS A 101 -5.74 9.18 -6.36
N LEU A 102 -5.45 8.06 -7.05
CA LEU A 102 -5.79 7.90 -8.46
C LEU A 102 -7.30 7.95 -8.70
N TYR A 103 -8.07 7.27 -7.84
CA TYR A 103 -9.54 7.32 -7.86
C TYR A 103 -10.05 8.76 -7.67
N VAL A 104 -9.51 9.48 -6.68
CA VAL A 104 -9.86 10.87 -6.40
C VAL A 104 -9.58 11.77 -7.60
N LEU A 105 -8.39 11.65 -8.20
CA LEU A 105 -8.01 12.41 -9.38
C LEU A 105 -8.97 12.15 -10.55
N GLY A 106 -9.23 10.88 -10.87
CA GLY A 106 -10.13 10.52 -11.96
C GLY A 106 -11.59 10.93 -11.74
N ARG A 107 -12.01 11.17 -10.49
CA ARG A 107 -13.39 11.51 -10.17
C ARG A 107 -13.64 13.01 -10.04
N TRP A 108 -12.68 13.77 -9.52
CA TRP A 108 -12.91 15.18 -9.15
C TRP A 108 -11.95 16.18 -9.79
N HIS A 109 -10.82 15.76 -10.35
CA HIS A 109 -9.89 16.72 -10.95
C HIS A 109 -10.35 17.07 -12.39
N PRO A 110 -10.59 18.35 -12.74
CA PRO A 110 -11.19 18.74 -14.02
C PRO A 110 -10.48 18.14 -15.24
N ARG A 111 -9.15 18.18 -15.24
CA ARG A 111 -8.33 17.58 -16.32
C ARG A 111 -8.45 16.06 -16.39
N PHE A 112 -8.54 15.39 -15.25
CA PHE A 112 -8.48 13.92 -15.18
C PHE A 112 -9.83 13.22 -15.28
N ILE A 113 -10.92 13.98 -15.12
CA ILE A 113 -12.28 13.56 -15.48
C ILE A 113 -12.37 13.36 -17.01
N ALA A 114 -11.86 14.31 -17.79
CA ALA A 114 -11.85 14.23 -19.25
C ALA A 114 -10.83 13.22 -19.79
N GLN A 115 -9.67 13.09 -19.12
CA GLN A 115 -8.61 12.19 -19.53
C GLN A 115 -8.02 11.48 -18.33
N LYS A 116 -8.25 10.16 -18.21
CA LYS A 116 -7.74 9.38 -17.08
C LYS A 116 -6.22 9.54 -16.93
N PRO A 117 -5.70 9.68 -15.69
CA PRO A 117 -4.27 9.78 -15.47
C PRO A 117 -3.58 8.48 -15.92
N LYS A 118 -2.55 8.58 -16.77
CA LYS A 118 -1.66 7.46 -17.07
C LYS A 118 -0.62 7.37 -15.96
N ILE A 119 -0.55 6.22 -15.28
CA ILE A 119 0.56 5.92 -14.39
C ILE A 119 1.77 5.65 -15.28
N LEU A 120 2.85 6.40 -15.07
CA LEU A 120 4.09 6.23 -15.81
C LEU A 120 4.77 4.92 -15.38
N PRO A 121 4.95 3.93 -16.29
CA PRO A 121 5.72 2.73 -16.01
C PRO A 121 7.17 3.08 -15.64
N LEU A 122 7.85 2.15 -14.96
CA LEU A 122 9.22 2.39 -14.50
C LEU A 122 10.17 2.59 -15.69
N GLU A 123 9.97 1.86 -16.78
CA GLU A 123 10.75 1.94 -18.01
C GLU A 123 10.58 3.32 -18.66
N GLU A 124 9.34 3.79 -18.82
CA GLU A 124 9.05 5.12 -19.36
C GLU A 124 9.59 6.23 -18.45
N LYS A 125 9.50 6.06 -17.12
CA LYS A 125 10.08 6.98 -16.13
C LYS A 125 11.60 7.06 -16.24
N ASN A 126 12.26 5.91 -16.36
CA ASN A 126 13.71 5.84 -16.50
C ASN A 126 14.18 6.45 -17.82
N GLN A 127 13.44 6.20 -18.91
CA GLN A 127 13.72 6.82 -20.20
C GLN A 127 13.55 8.35 -20.13
N PHE A 128 12.46 8.83 -19.53
CA PHE A 128 12.24 10.26 -19.33
C PHE A 128 13.42 10.91 -18.59
N TYR A 129 13.88 10.32 -17.49
CA TYR A 129 15.04 10.83 -16.78
C TYR A 129 16.28 10.84 -17.67
N ARG A 130 16.58 9.75 -18.38
CA ARG A 130 17.74 9.70 -19.30
C ARG A 130 17.73 10.84 -20.30
N GLU A 131 16.61 11.05 -20.97
CA GLU A 131 16.48 12.11 -21.97
C GLU A 131 16.58 13.51 -21.35
N PHE A 132 15.91 13.73 -20.22
CA PHE A 132 15.92 15.00 -19.51
C PHE A 132 17.33 15.35 -19.01
N LEU A 133 17.99 14.41 -18.34
CA LEU A 133 19.31 14.62 -17.77
C LEU A 133 20.39 14.70 -18.82
N LYS A 134 20.26 13.99 -19.94
CA LYS A 134 21.18 14.15 -21.06
C LYS A 134 21.21 15.61 -21.55
N LYS A 135 20.05 16.27 -21.59
CA LYS A 135 19.92 17.68 -21.99
C LYS A 135 20.45 18.64 -20.92
N GLU A 136 20.11 18.40 -19.66
CA GLU A 136 20.40 19.33 -18.55
C GLU A 136 21.65 18.94 -17.72
N ARG A 137 22.47 18.00 -18.20
CA ARG A 137 23.62 17.41 -17.48
C ARG A 137 24.58 18.43 -16.87
N ASN A 138 24.84 19.53 -17.58
CA ASN A 138 25.79 20.56 -17.17
C ASN A 138 25.21 21.51 -16.11
N LYS A 139 23.89 21.51 -15.92
CA LYS A 139 23.18 22.40 -14.99
C LYS A 139 22.81 21.70 -13.68
N ILE A 140 22.44 20.43 -13.74
CA ILE A 140 21.90 19.70 -12.58
C ILE A 140 23.02 19.13 -11.70
N GLY A 141 24.17 18.80 -12.29
CA GLY A 141 25.30 18.20 -11.58
C GLY A 141 24.99 16.77 -11.11
N GLY A 142 25.75 15.80 -11.62
CA GLY A 142 25.64 14.41 -11.20
C GLY A 142 24.74 13.55 -12.11
N ILE A 143 24.79 12.24 -11.86
CA ILE A 143 24.05 11.21 -12.60
C ILE A 143 23.09 10.55 -11.62
N PRO A 144 21.81 10.35 -11.95
CA PRO A 144 20.88 9.62 -11.09
C PRO A 144 21.41 8.24 -10.79
N TYR A 145 21.18 7.83 -9.56
CA TYR A 145 21.63 6.55 -9.04
C TYR A 145 21.09 5.37 -9.88
N GLU A 146 19.87 5.48 -10.41
CA GLU A 146 19.21 4.46 -11.23
C GLU A 146 19.95 4.15 -12.54
N LEU A 147 20.74 5.11 -13.05
CA LEU A 147 21.57 4.88 -14.22
C LEU A 147 22.77 3.99 -13.92
N PHE A 148 23.18 3.82 -12.67
CA PHE A 148 24.32 2.97 -12.30
C PHE A 148 24.00 1.47 -12.20
N TRP A 149 22.78 1.04 -12.53
CA TRP A 149 22.45 -0.38 -12.64
C TRP A 149 23.13 -1.05 -13.84
N ALA A 150 23.39 -2.36 -13.73
CA ALA A 150 24.24 -3.08 -14.69
C ALA A 150 23.69 -3.05 -16.12
N GLU A 151 22.37 -3.12 -16.28
CA GLU A 151 21.65 -2.99 -17.56
C GLU A 151 21.91 -1.65 -18.28
N ASN A 152 22.34 -0.62 -17.55
CA ASN A 152 22.55 0.73 -18.07
C ASN A 152 24.03 1.05 -18.34
N ILE A 153 24.94 0.09 -18.09
CA ILE A 153 26.39 0.21 -18.33
C ILE A 153 26.73 0.63 -19.78
N PRO A 154 26.11 0.05 -20.84
CA PRO A 154 26.40 0.46 -22.21
C PRO A 154 26.06 1.93 -22.44
N TYR A 155 24.88 2.35 -21.98
CA TYR A 155 24.41 3.74 -22.07
C TYR A 155 25.35 4.71 -21.32
N ILE A 156 25.80 4.35 -20.10
CA ILE A 156 26.76 5.15 -19.35
C ILE A 156 28.06 5.33 -20.13
N ARG A 157 28.63 4.24 -20.67
CA ARG A 157 29.93 4.28 -21.37
C ARG A 157 29.90 5.16 -22.61
N GLU A 158 28.78 5.17 -23.32
CA GLU A 158 28.59 5.94 -24.53
C GLU A 158 28.36 7.43 -24.23
N ASN A 159 27.64 7.76 -23.15
CA ASN A 159 27.17 9.13 -22.89
C ASN A 159 27.93 9.86 -21.78
N PHE A 160 28.72 9.17 -20.95
CA PHE A 160 29.45 9.73 -19.80
C PHE A 160 30.91 9.22 -19.79
N ALA A 161 31.77 9.86 -20.60
CA ALA A 161 33.15 9.44 -20.81
C ALA A 161 33.99 9.48 -19.52
N GLU A 162 33.72 10.45 -18.64
CA GLU A 162 34.35 10.65 -17.34
C GLU A 162 34.12 9.48 -16.37
N LEU A 163 33.03 8.72 -16.56
CA LEU A 163 32.68 7.59 -15.71
C LEU A 163 33.11 6.23 -16.27
N LYS A 164 33.87 6.19 -17.37
CA LYS A 164 34.40 4.93 -17.93
C LYS A 164 35.15 4.10 -16.88
N LYS A 165 35.96 4.75 -16.02
CA LYS A 165 36.70 4.09 -14.93
C LYS A 165 35.76 3.47 -13.87
N ILE A 166 34.70 4.18 -13.47
CA ILE A 166 33.72 3.74 -12.47
C ILE A 166 32.85 2.61 -13.04
N SER A 167 32.43 2.69 -14.32
CA SER A 167 31.67 1.62 -14.99
C SER A 167 32.40 0.28 -14.95
N ASN A 168 33.72 0.27 -15.16
CA ASN A 168 34.54 -0.93 -15.12
C ASN A 168 34.63 -1.56 -13.72
N SER A 169 34.59 -0.73 -12.67
CA SER A 169 34.57 -1.18 -11.27
C SER A 169 33.20 -1.71 -10.85
N LEU A 170 32.12 -1.07 -11.28
CA LEU A 170 30.74 -1.50 -10.99
C LEU A 170 30.46 -2.89 -11.58
N ILE A 171 30.88 -3.15 -12.82
CA ILE A 171 30.74 -4.47 -13.50
C ILE A 171 31.47 -5.58 -12.73
N LYS A 172 32.67 -5.29 -12.19
CA LYS A 172 33.43 -6.26 -11.39
C LYS A 172 32.69 -6.62 -10.10
N ASN A 173 31.99 -5.66 -9.48
CA ASN A 173 31.20 -5.89 -8.27
C ASN A 173 29.86 -6.57 -8.53
N THR A 174 29.19 -6.32 -9.66
CA THR A 174 27.96 -7.07 -10.00
C THR A 174 28.25 -8.53 -10.33
N LYS A 175 29.36 -8.84 -11.01
CA LYS A 175 29.77 -10.24 -11.22
C LYS A 175 30.10 -11.00 -9.92
N ARG A 176 30.53 -10.30 -8.86
CA ARG A 176 30.74 -10.91 -7.53
C ARG A 176 29.47 -11.12 -6.72
N ARG A 177 28.34 -10.50 -7.10
CA ARG A 177 27.05 -10.61 -6.39
C ARG A 177 26.07 -11.61 -7.01
N MET A 178 26.44 -12.34 -8.07
CA MET A 178 25.70 -13.50 -8.61
C MET A 178 26.14 -14.84 -7.98
N VAL A 179 26.42 -14.84 -6.69
CA VAL A 179 26.48 -16.06 -5.87
C VAL A 179 25.68 -15.78 -4.60
N PHE A 180 24.36 -15.96 -4.72
CA PHE A 180 23.43 -16.38 -3.66
C PHE A 180 22.27 -17.07 -4.35
#